data_AF-A0A7X5DZA5-F1
#
_entry.id   AF-A0A7X5DZA5-F1
#
_cell.length_a   1.000
_cell.length_b   1.000
_cell.length_c   1.000
_cell.angle_alpha   90.00
_cell.angle_beta   90.00
_cell.angle_gamma   90.00
#
_symmetry.space_group_name_H-M   'P 1'
#
loop_
_entity.id
_entity.type
_entity.pdbx_description
1 polymer ?
#
loop_
_entity_poly.entity_id
_entity_poly.type
_entity_poly.pdbx_seq_one_letter_code
_entity_poly.pdbx_strand_id
1 'polypeptide(L)'
;MKANTRSALTPLDLCTLIAHETVSLLNADAEALDSALRLRTGLDVYAAASELGKEVIPLLMWIDREMESARQYTATEQDTPHLISPDRLLPVPDAAAQLNAVWMLFQTAVNAPEDYRQTLLETARTLTEMGGLEDMLLTTKIPAAGFVSVEDLRTELEDVRVALHLQEAADHIAGQPGQILSP
;
A
#
# COMPACT_ATOMS: atom_id res chain seq x y z
N MET A 1 33.55 -2.08 -9.94
CA MET A 1 32.14 -1.77 -9.59
C MET A 1 31.82 -2.52 -8.31
N LYS A 2 31.47 -1.82 -7.22
CA LYS A 2 30.94 -2.50 -6.03
C LYS A 2 29.55 -3.01 -6.41
N ALA A 3 29.30 -4.30 -6.24
CA ALA A 3 27.95 -4.82 -6.29
C ALA A 3 27.18 -4.15 -5.14
N ASN A 4 26.34 -3.17 -5.45
CA ASN A 4 25.31 -2.75 -4.50
C ASN A 4 24.42 -3.98 -4.31
N THR A 5 24.61 -4.70 -3.22
CA THR A 5 23.69 -5.75 -2.77
C THR A 5 22.38 -5.07 -2.44
N ARG A 6 21.50 -4.97 -3.44
CA ARG A 6 20.13 -4.53 -3.25
C ARG A 6 19.47 -5.48 -2.25
N SER A 7 18.91 -4.95 -1.17
CA SER A 7 18.10 -5.72 -0.23
C SER A 7 16.99 -6.42 -1.02
N ALA A 8 16.86 -7.74 -0.85
CA ALA A 8 15.78 -8.50 -1.48
C ALA A 8 14.45 -8.14 -0.82
N LEU A 9 13.39 -8.04 -1.62
CA LEU A 9 12.03 -7.79 -1.15
C LEU A 9 11.56 -9.01 -0.33
N THR A 10 11.15 -8.79 0.91
CA THR A 10 10.49 -9.83 1.71
C THR A 10 9.00 -9.88 1.41
N PRO A 11 8.27 -10.95 1.79
CA PRO A 11 6.82 -11.00 1.65
C PRO A 11 6.09 -9.82 2.31
N LEU A 12 6.57 -9.34 3.46
CA LEU A 12 5.99 -8.16 4.12
C LEU A 12 6.34 -6.87 3.36
N ASP A 13 7.56 -6.73 2.85
CA ASP A 13 7.93 -5.56 2.03
C ASP A 13 7.04 -5.48 0.76
N LEU A 14 6.65 -6.62 0.18
CA LEU A 14 5.68 -6.65 -0.92
C LEU A 14 4.29 -6.20 -0.48
N CYS A 15 3.81 -6.61 0.68
CA CYS A 15 2.54 -6.12 1.21
C CYS A 15 2.56 -4.60 1.37
N THR A 16 3.66 -4.04 1.91
CA THR A 16 3.81 -2.59 2.03
C THR A 16 3.84 -1.92 0.67
N LEU A 17 4.55 -2.48 -0.31
CA LEU A 17 4.58 -1.94 -1.67
C LEU A 17 3.19 -1.93 -2.32
N ILE A 18 2.39 -2.99 -2.16
CA ILE A 18 1.01 -3.00 -2.68
C ILE A 18 0.18 -1.91 -2.01
N ALA A 19 0.33 -1.71 -0.70
CA ALA A 19 -0.37 -0.64 0.02
C ALA A 19 0.05 0.75 -0.48
N HIS A 20 1.36 0.97 -0.62
CA HIS A 20 1.95 2.19 -1.17
C HIS A 20 1.35 2.54 -2.55
N GLU A 21 1.40 1.59 -3.49
CA GLU A 21 0.86 1.78 -4.85
C GLU A 21 -0.65 2.00 -4.83
N THR A 22 -1.38 1.31 -3.94
CA THR A 22 -2.83 1.48 -3.79
C THR A 22 -3.19 2.89 -3.35
N VAL A 23 -2.50 3.43 -2.35
CA VAL A 23 -2.79 4.77 -1.83
C VAL A 23 -2.25 5.85 -2.77
N SER A 24 -1.09 5.63 -3.40
CA SER A 24 -0.56 6.52 -4.44
C SER A 24 -1.55 6.66 -5.60
N LEU A 25 -2.17 5.56 -6.02
CA LEU A 25 -3.24 5.55 -7.03
C LEU A 25 -4.46 6.36 -6.61
N LEU A 26 -4.96 6.14 -5.39
CA LEU A 26 -6.13 6.86 -4.86
C LEU A 26 -5.88 8.37 -4.77
N ASN A 27 -4.65 8.78 -4.45
CA ASN A 27 -4.26 10.19 -4.40
C ASN A 27 -4.09 10.82 -5.79
N ALA A 28 -3.76 10.02 -6.80
CA ALA A 28 -3.60 10.50 -8.17
C ALA A 28 -4.95 10.60 -8.90
N ASP A 29 -5.86 9.67 -8.64
CA ASP A 29 -7.15 9.57 -9.33
C ASP A 29 -8.23 8.94 -8.45
N ALA A 30 -9.23 9.74 -8.07
CA ALA A 30 -10.36 9.29 -7.26
C ALA A 30 -11.26 8.28 -7.99
N GLU A 31 -11.24 8.23 -9.33
CA GLU A 31 -11.98 7.25 -10.12
C GLU A 31 -11.32 5.86 -10.11
N ALA A 32 -10.10 5.75 -9.57
CA ALA A 32 -9.34 4.49 -9.52
C ALA A 32 -9.77 3.53 -8.40
N LEU A 33 -10.90 3.77 -7.73
CA LEU A 33 -11.44 2.97 -6.63
C LEU A 33 -11.56 1.48 -6.95
N ASP A 34 -11.93 1.12 -8.18
CA ASP A 34 -12.04 -0.29 -8.60
C ASP A 34 -10.67 -0.99 -8.66
N SER A 35 -9.64 -0.28 -9.12
CA SER A 35 -8.26 -0.78 -9.14
C SER A 35 -7.68 -0.85 -7.73
N ALA A 36 -7.98 0.14 -6.88
CA ALA A 36 -7.59 0.12 -5.48
C ALA A 36 -8.24 -1.06 -4.71
N LEU A 37 -9.52 -1.35 -4.97
CA LEU A 37 -10.20 -2.50 -4.37
C LEU A 37 -9.56 -3.83 -4.79
N ARG A 38 -9.16 -3.96 -6.06
CA ARG A 38 -8.42 -5.13 -6.57
C ARG A 38 -7.10 -5.31 -5.84
N LEU A 39 -6.31 -4.25 -5.70
CA LEU A 39 -5.03 -4.31 -4.98
C LEU A 39 -5.21 -4.60 -3.49
N ARG A 40 -6.19 -3.98 -2.83
CA ARG A 40 -6.54 -4.24 -1.42
C ARG A 40 -6.89 -5.72 -1.21
N THR A 41 -7.74 -6.27 -2.07
CA THR A 41 -8.14 -7.69 -2.03
C THR A 41 -6.95 -8.61 -2.31
N GLY A 42 -6.12 -8.23 -3.29
CA GLY A 42 -4.88 -8.89 -3.62
C GLY A 42 -3.89 -8.99 -2.47
N LEU A 43 -3.69 -7.89 -1.77
CA LEU A 43 -2.84 -7.81 -0.59
C LEU A 43 -3.35 -8.75 0.52
N ASP A 44 -4.66 -8.75 0.80
CA ASP A 44 -5.25 -9.63 1.82
C ASP A 44 -5.04 -11.13 1.46
N VAL A 45 -5.30 -11.50 0.21
CA VAL A 45 -5.07 -12.86 -0.29
C VAL A 45 -3.59 -13.25 -0.24
N TYR A 46 -2.69 -12.36 -0.67
CA TYR A 46 -1.26 -12.61 -0.63
C TYR A 46 -0.75 -12.78 0.81
N ALA A 47 -1.22 -11.94 1.73
CA ALA A 47 -0.89 -12.02 3.14
C ALA A 47 -1.39 -13.31 3.78
N ALA A 48 -2.62 -13.74 3.45
CA ALA A 48 -3.15 -15.02 3.91
C ALA A 48 -2.32 -16.21 3.39
N ALA A 49 -1.96 -16.20 2.10
CA ALA A 49 -1.13 -17.23 1.49
C ALA A 49 0.33 -17.25 2.01
N SER A 50 0.80 -16.11 2.54
CA SER A 50 2.15 -15.92 3.07
C SER A 50 2.22 -15.95 4.61
N GLU A 51 1.10 -16.27 5.29
CA GLU A 51 0.99 -16.33 6.76
C GLU A 51 1.30 -15.00 7.49
N LEU A 52 1.00 -13.85 6.86
CA LEU A 52 1.28 -12.49 7.38
C LEU A 52 0.07 -11.80 8.04
N GLY A 53 -0.89 -12.58 8.52
CA GLY A 53 -2.22 -12.08 8.85
C GLY A 53 -2.25 -10.95 9.90
N LYS A 54 -1.31 -10.90 10.86
CA LYS A 54 -1.28 -9.84 11.88
C LYS A 54 -0.45 -8.65 11.45
N GLU A 55 0.64 -8.92 10.76
CA GLU A 55 1.63 -7.96 10.30
C GLU A 55 1.04 -6.99 9.28
N VAL A 56 0.05 -7.45 8.51
CA VAL A 56 -0.59 -6.71 7.43
C VAL A 56 -1.79 -5.85 7.86
N ILE A 57 -2.32 -6.06 9.08
CA ILE A 57 -3.51 -5.34 9.57
C ILE A 57 -3.35 -3.81 9.45
N PRO A 58 -2.22 -3.19 9.87
CA PRO A 58 -2.03 -1.75 9.71
C PRO A 58 -2.12 -1.27 8.26
N LEU A 59 -1.63 -2.07 7.31
CA LEU A 59 -1.66 -1.73 5.87
C LEU A 59 -3.08 -1.80 5.32
N LEU A 60 -3.85 -2.83 5.70
CA LEU A 60 -5.26 -2.96 5.32
C LEU A 60 -6.09 -1.80 5.89
N MET A 61 -5.89 -1.45 7.16
CA MET A 61 -6.57 -0.32 7.80
C MET A 61 -6.25 1.01 7.11
N TRP A 62 -4.99 1.20 6.70
CA TRP A 62 -4.58 2.38 5.96
C TRP A 62 -5.28 2.46 4.61
N ILE A 63 -5.25 1.39 3.81
CA ILE A 63 -5.94 1.36 2.52
C ILE A 63 -7.45 1.61 2.68
N ASP A 64 -8.10 0.91 3.61
CA ASP A 64 -9.55 1.02 3.81
C ASP A 64 -9.95 2.47 4.17
N ARG A 65 -9.11 3.17 4.95
CA ARG A 65 -9.31 4.58 5.28
C ARG A 65 -9.16 5.49 4.06
N GLU A 66 -8.10 5.33 3.27
CA GLU A 66 -7.87 6.17 2.09
C GLU A 66 -8.91 5.91 0.99
N MET A 67 -9.39 4.67 0.86
CA MET A 67 -10.53 4.36 0.01
C MET A 67 -11.81 5.07 0.46
N GLU A 68 -12.08 5.12 1.77
CA GLU A 68 -13.21 5.87 2.31
C GLU A 68 -13.05 7.38 2.07
N SER A 69 -11.83 7.92 2.25
CA SER A 69 -11.50 9.30 1.89
C SER A 69 -11.83 9.60 0.43
N ALA A 70 -11.37 8.75 -0.51
CA ALA A 70 -11.61 8.92 -1.94
C ALA A 70 -13.12 8.85 -2.29
N ARG A 71 -13.89 7.99 -1.61
CA ARG A 71 -15.36 7.94 -1.75
C ARG A 71 -16.01 9.24 -1.28
N GLN A 72 -15.57 9.77 -0.14
CA GLN A 72 -16.08 11.03 0.41
C GLN A 72 -15.72 12.22 -0.48
N TYR A 73 -14.50 12.27 -0.99
CA TYR A 73 -14.06 13.28 -1.96
C TYR A 73 -14.95 13.26 -3.21
N THR A 74 -15.21 12.08 -3.78
CA THR A 74 -16.09 11.94 -4.96
C THR A 74 -17.52 12.45 -4.68
N ALA A 75 -18.01 12.29 -3.44
CA ALA A 75 -19.35 12.71 -3.05
C ALA A 75 -19.45 14.20 -2.65
N THR A 76 -18.37 14.79 -2.13
CA THR A 76 -18.41 16.09 -1.44
C THR A 76 -17.43 17.13 -1.99
N GLU A 77 -16.49 16.73 -2.84
CA GLU A 77 -15.33 17.51 -3.32
C GLU A 77 -14.42 18.01 -2.18
N GLN A 78 -14.58 17.46 -0.97
CA GLN A 78 -13.78 17.80 0.20
C GLN A 78 -12.76 16.70 0.47
N ASP A 79 -11.51 17.12 0.60
CA ASP A 79 -10.43 16.22 0.93
C ASP A 79 -10.41 15.92 2.43
N THR A 80 -10.13 14.67 2.80
CA THR A 80 -10.04 14.27 4.20
C THR A 80 -8.58 14.15 4.62
N PRO A 81 -8.25 14.31 5.91
CA PRO A 81 -6.87 14.14 6.36
C PRO A 81 -6.35 12.71 6.10
N HIS A 82 -5.39 12.61 5.18
CA HIS A 82 -4.63 11.39 4.91
C HIS A 82 -3.91 10.89 6.16
N LEU A 83 -3.78 9.58 6.29
CA LEU A 83 -3.08 8.95 7.42
C LEU A 83 -1.58 9.27 7.43
N ILE A 84 -0.97 9.24 6.25
CA ILE A 84 0.41 9.65 6.02
C ILE A 84 0.46 10.74 4.95
N SER A 85 1.52 11.55 4.95
CA SER A 85 1.65 12.63 3.97
C SER A 85 1.71 12.09 2.53
N PRO A 86 0.90 12.60 1.58
CA PRO A 86 0.96 12.20 0.17
C PRO A 86 2.33 12.37 -0.47
N ASP A 87 3.16 13.31 0.02
CA ASP A 87 4.53 13.50 -0.46
C ASP A 87 5.41 12.24 -0.30
N ARG A 88 5.06 11.36 0.66
CA ARG A 88 5.73 10.07 0.87
C ARG A 88 5.47 9.07 -0.26
N LEU A 89 4.40 9.28 -1.03
CA LEU A 89 3.92 8.38 -2.09
C LEU A 89 4.38 8.79 -3.50
N LEU A 90 5.17 9.87 -3.59
CA LEU A 90 5.72 10.36 -4.85
C LEU A 90 6.84 9.47 -5.44
N PRO A 91 7.75 8.86 -4.63
CA PRO A 91 8.72 7.91 -5.15
C PRO A 91 8.02 6.64 -5.61
N VAL A 92 8.37 6.14 -6.80
CA VAL A 92 7.78 4.92 -7.38
C VAL A 92 8.76 3.75 -7.32
N PRO A 93 8.31 2.48 -7.33
CA PRO A 93 9.22 1.34 -7.43
C PRO A 93 9.93 1.35 -8.78
N ASP A 94 11.23 1.08 -8.80
CA ASP A 94 11.92 0.90 -10.08
C ASP A 94 11.53 -0.41 -10.76
N ALA A 95 11.91 -0.52 -12.04
CA ALA A 95 11.54 -1.68 -12.86
C ALA A 95 11.97 -3.04 -12.25
N ALA A 96 13.11 -3.09 -11.56
CA ALA A 96 13.56 -4.33 -10.94
C ALA A 96 12.73 -4.68 -9.70
N ALA A 97 12.37 -3.69 -8.88
CA ALA A 97 11.48 -3.87 -7.74
C ALA A 97 10.08 -4.32 -8.18
N GLN A 98 9.53 -3.71 -9.24
CA GLN A 98 8.22 -4.11 -9.79
C GLN A 98 8.24 -5.53 -10.36
N LEU A 99 9.27 -5.91 -11.13
CA LEU A 99 9.40 -7.27 -11.65
C LEU A 99 9.54 -8.30 -10.52
N ASN A 100 10.26 -7.97 -9.45
CA ASN A 100 10.36 -8.83 -8.27
C ASN A 100 9.00 -8.98 -7.57
N ALA A 101 8.23 -7.90 -7.43
CA ALA A 101 6.90 -7.93 -6.85
C ALA A 101 5.94 -8.85 -7.65
N VAL A 102 5.92 -8.68 -8.97
CA VAL A 102 5.14 -9.52 -9.89
C VAL A 102 5.59 -10.99 -9.81
N TRP A 103 6.89 -11.23 -9.77
CA TRP A 103 7.43 -12.59 -9.65
C TRP A 103 7.00 -13.27 -8.35
N MET A 104 7.06 -12.56 -7.23
CA MET A 104 6.61 -13.07 -5.93
C MET A 104 5.11 -13.42 -5.93
N LEU A 105 4.26 -12.58 -6.55
CA LEU A 105 2.83 -12.88 -6.70
C LEU A 105 2.59 -14.16 -7.49
N PHE A 106 3.33 -14.37 -8.60
CA PHE A 106 3.24 -15.61 -9.37
C PHE A 106 3.74 -16.83 -8.60
N GLN A 107 4.86 -16.71 -7.87
CA GLN A 107 5.38 -17.80 -7.04
C GLN A 107 4.38 -18.21 -5.95
N THR A 108 3.72 -17.25 -5.31
CA THR A 108 2.66 -17.52 -4.34
C THR A 108 1.45 -18.17 -5.02
N ALA A 109 1.02 -17.66 -6.18
CA ALA A 109 -0.13 -18.21 -6.92
C ALA A 109 0.06 -19.68 -7.33
N VAL A 110 1.28 -20.09 -7.70
CA VAL A 110 1.58 -21.48 -8.06
C VAL A 110 1.29 -22.45 -6.91
N ASN A 111 1.52 -22.02 -5.66
CA ASN A 111 1.35 -22.86 -4.47
C ASN A 111 0.02 -22.62 -3.75
N ALA A 112 -0.75 -21.60 -4.15
CA ALA A 112 -1.98 -21.21 -3.50
C ALA A 112 -3.17 -22.12 -3.89
N PRO A 113 -4.23 -22.16 -3.04
CA PRO A 113 -5.53 -22.71 -3.42
C PRO A 113 -6.10 -22.03 -4.68
N GLU A 114 -6.98 -22.73 -5.40
CA GLU A 114 -7.58 -22.26 -6.65
C GLU A 114 -8.23 -20.88 -6.50
N ASP A 115 -8.99 -20.69 -5.42
CA ASP A 115 -9.70 -19.44 -5.10
C ASP A 115 -8.76 -18.22 -4.94
N TYR A 116 -7.49 -18.45 -4.63
CA TYR A 116 -6.49 -17.38 -4.46
C TYR A 116 -5.71 -17.09 -5.75
N ARG A 117 -5.59 -18.06 -6.66
CA ARG A 117 -4.74 -17.92 -7.85
C ARG A 117 -5.20 -16.78 -8.74
N GLN A 118 -6.50 -16.71 -9.01
CA GLN A 118 -7.04 -15.69 -9.90
C GLN A 118 -6.82 -14.28 -9.32
N THR A 119 -7.09 -14.08 -8.04
CA THR A 119 -6.86 -12.80 -7.36
C THR A 119 -5.39 -12.39 -7.40
N LEU A 120 -4.46 -13.31 -7.16
CA LEU A 120 -3.02 -13.03 -7.22
C LEU A 120 -2.55 -12.66 -8.64
N LEU A 121 -3.09 -13.34 -9.67
CA LEU A 121 -2.82 -13.02 -11.07
C LEU A 121 -3.35 -11.63 -11.45
N GLU A 122 -4.57 -11.29 -11.05
CA GLU A 122 -5.16 -9.98 -11.28
C GLU A 122 -4.39 -8.88 -10.56
N THR A 123 -3.95 -9.13 -9.33
CA THR A 123 -3.11 -8.20 -8.56
C THR A 123 -1.78 -7.92 -9.28
N ALA A 124 -1.11 -8.97 -9.77
CA ALA A 124 0.13 -8.84 -10.52
C ALA A 124 -0.04 -8.03 -11.80
N ARG A 125 -1.17 -8.23 -12.50
CA ARG A 125 -1.53 -7.47 -13.69
C ARG A 125 -1.75 -5.99 -13.34
N THR A 126 -2.59 -5.70 -12.33
CA THR A 126 -2.90 -4.33 -11.91
C THR A 126 -1.65 -3.57 -11.48
N LEU A 127 -0.75 -4.19 -10.69
CA LEU A 127 0.54 -3.57 -10.33
C LEU A 127 1.40 -3.25 -11.55
N THR A 128 1.43 -4.13 -12.55
CA THR A 128 2.21 -3.92 -13.77
C THR A 128 1.67 -2.75 -14.60
N GLU A 129 0.34 -2.63 -14.68
CA GLU A 129 -0.34 -1.55 -15.39
C GLU A 129 -0.15 -0.19 -14.68
N MET A 130 -0.13 -0.18 -13.34
CA MET A 130 -0.03 1.04 -12.54
C MET A 130 1.39 1.56 -12.35
N GLY A 131 2.36 0.67 -12.18
CA GLY A 131 3.74 1.07 -11.84
C GLY A 131 4.47 1.79 -12.98
N GLY A 132 3.86 2.01 -14.14
CA GLY A 132 4.55 2.62 -15.29
C GLY A 132 5.76 1.80 -15.74
N LEU A 133 5.74 0.48 -15.52
CA LEU A 133 6.83 -0.42 -15.88
C LEU A 133 7.20 -0.29 -17.36
N GLU A 134 6.18 -0.19 -18.21
CA GLU A 134 6.34 0.04 -19.65
C GLU A 134 7.16 1.31 -19.91
N ASP A 135 6.77 2.43 -19.31
CA ASP A 135 7.48 3.70 -19.46
C ASP A 135 8.91 3.63 -18.92
N MET A 136 9.16 2.94 -17.81
CA MET A 136 10.51 2.77 -17.26
C MET A 136 11.40 1.94 -18.17
N LEU A 137 10.86 0.88 -18.78
CA LEU A 137 11.59 0.02 -19.71
C LEU A 137 11.86 0.71 -21.05
N LEU A 138 10.96 1.59 -21.50
CA LEU A 138 11.03 2.21 -22.83
C LEU A 138 11.70 3.59 -22.85
N THR A 139 11.55 4.41 -21.81
CA THR A 139 11.87 5.84 -21.88
C THR A 139 13.15 6.24 -21.15
N THR A 140 13.79 5.35 -20.39
CA THR A 140 14.96 5.63 -19.52
C THR A 140 14.77 6.78 -18.53
N LYS A 141 13.53 7.29 -18.37
CA LYS A 141 13.23 8.45 -17.54
C LYS A 141 13.25 8.05 -16.06
N ILE A 142 14.05 8.76 -15.29
CA ILE A 142 14.08 8.63 -13.82
C ILE A 142 13.03 9.60 -13.25
N PRO A 143 12.10 9.12 -12.40
CA PRO A 143 11.14 9.97 -11.70
C PRO A 143 11.84 11.06 -10.87
N ALA A 144 11.28 12.28 -10.82
CA ALA A 144 11.88 13.39 -10.08
C ALA A 144 11.96 13.12 -8.56
N ALA A 145 10.97 12.42 -8.02
CA ALA A 145 10.93 11.99 -6.62
C ALA A 145 11.83 10.78 -6.32
N GLY A 146 12.49 10.21 -7.33
CA GLY A 146 13.34 9.04 -7.20
C GLY A 146 12.56 7.73 -7.12
N PHE A 147 13.24 6.68 -6.64
CA PHE A 147 12.68 5.35 -6.51
C PHE A 147 12.53 4.97 -5.04
N VAL A 148 11.45 4.25 -4.70
CA VAL A 148 11.27 3.68 -3.36
C VAL A 148 12.25 2.52 -3.14
N SER A 149 13.00 2.58 -2.02
CA SER A 149 13.88 1.51 -1.57
C SER A 149 13.14 0.54 -0.64
N VAL A 150 13.75 -0.62 -0.37
CA VAL A 150 13.20 -1.57 0.60
C VAL A 150 13.21 -0.98 2.01
N GLU A 151 14.22 -0.18 2.32
CA GLU A 151 14.32 0.53 3.59
C GLU A 151 13.20 1.57 3.74
N ASP A 152 12.84 2.28 2.67
CA ASP A 152 11.73 3.23 2.66
C ASP A 152 10.40 2.53 2.94
N LEU A 153 10.13 1.37 2.32
CA LEU A 153 8.92 0.57 2.57
C LEU A 153 8.83 0.14 4.04
N ARG A 154 9.95 -0.23 4.66
CA ARG A 154 9.96 -0.62 6.08
C ARG A 154 9.67 0.57 6.99
N THR A 155 10.24 1.73 6.68
CA THR A 155 9.94 2.97 7.40
C THR A 155 8.47 3.37 7.24
N GLU A 156 7.91 3.25 6.03
CA GLU A 156 6.50 3.55 5.77
C GLU A 156 5.56 2.68 6.62
N LEU A 157 5.83 1.37 6.72
CA LEU A 157 5.05 0.49 7.58
C LEU A 157 5.09 0.92 9.06
N GLU A 158 6.24 1.34 9.56
CA GLU A 158 6.35 1.86 10.93
C GLU A 158 5.61 3.19 11.09
N ASP A 159 5.70 4.10 10.12
CA ASP A 159 4.97 5.37 10.13
C ASP A 159 3.45 5.14 10.15
N VAL A 160 2.94 4.21 9.34
CA VAL A 160 1.53 3.81 9.32
C VAL A 160 1.10 3.26 10.69
N ARG A 161 1.91 2.39 11.31
CA ARG A 161 1.62 1.86 12.65
C ARG A 161 1.54 2.96 13.71
N VAL A 162 2.50 3.89 13.69
CA VAL A 162 2.54 5.03 14.62
C VAL A 162 1.33 5.93 14.42
N ALA A 163 0.99 6.27 13.17
CA ALA A 163 -0.14 7.12 12.85
C ALA A 163 -1.48 6.52 13.31
N LEU A 164 -1.70 5.22 13.07
CA LEU A 164 -2.90 4.53 13.53
C LEU A 164 -3.00 4.53 15.05
N HIS A 165 -1.90 4.25 15.76
CA HIS A 165 -1.89 4.25 17.22
C HIS A 165 -2.19 5.64 17.82
N LEU A 166 -1.64 6.69 17.22
CA LEU A 166 -1.92 8.08 17.63
C LEU A 166 -3.41 8.42 17.44
N GLN A 167 -4.03 7.92 16.37
CA GLN A 167 -5.43 8.16 16.11
C GLN A 167 -6.35 7.39 17.07
N GLU A 168 -6.05 6.12 17.35
CA GLU A 168 -6.77 5.35 18.36
C GLU A 168 -6.74 6.05 19.72
N ALA A 169 -5.60 6.61 20.11
CA ALA A 169 -5.45 7.37 21.34
C ALA A 169 -6.28 8.67 21.33
N ALA A 170 -6.31 9.38 20.20
CA ALA A 170 -7.11 10.60 20.05
C ALA A 170 -8.62 10.31 20.13
N ASP A 171 -9.08 9.23 19.49
CA ASP A 171 -10.48 8.80 19.51
C ASP A 171 -10.92 8.36 20.92
N HIS A 172 -10.04 7.71 21.68
CA HIS A 172 -10.29 7.37 23.09
C HIS A 172 -10.42 8.60 23.98
N ILE A 173 -9.62 9.65 23.75
CA ILE A 173 -9.71 10.91 24.50
C ILE A 173 -10.99 11.66 24.14
N ALA A 174 -11.36 11.72 22.86
CA ALA A 174 -12.60 12.35 22.41
C ALA A 174 -13.86 11.59 22.87
N GLY A 175 -13.74 10.27 23.09
CA GLY A 175 -14.82 9.39 23.53
C GLY A 175 -15.05 9.32 25.05
N GLN A 176 -14.26 10.00 25.89
CA GLN A 176 -14.53 10.05 27.34
C GLN A 176 -15.55 11.17 27.66
N PRO A 177 -16.82 10.84 28.00
CA PRO A 177 -17.73 11.85 28.54
C PRO A 177 -17.16 12.35 29.86
N GLY A 178 -17.01 13.67 29.97
CA GLY A 178 -16.44 14.33 31.14
C GLY A 178 -17.03 13.77 32.43
N GLN A 179 -16.20 13.13 33.25
CA GLN A 179 -16.49 12.95 34.66
C GLN A 179 -16.50 14.34 35.30
N ILE A 180 -17.67 14.98 35.23
CA ILE A 180 -18.01 16.13 36.06
C ILE A 180 -18.02 15.59 37.50
N LEU A 181 -16.92 15.79 38.21
CA LEU A 181 -16.92 15.73 39.67
C LEU A 181 -17.95 16.74 40.16
N SER A 182 -19.06 16.23 40.70
CA SER A 182 -19.96 17.00 41.54
C SER A 182 -19.43 16.97 42.98
N PRO A 183 -19.62 18.08 43.74
CA PRO A 183 -18.82 18.46 44.90
C PRO A 183 -18.95 17.55 46.14
#